data_AF-A0A7S2WVB7-F1
#
_entry.id   AF-A0A7S2WVB7-F1
#
_cell.length_a   1.000
_cell.length_b   1.000
_cell.length_c   1.000
_cell.angle_alpha   90.00
_cell.angle_beta   90.00
_cell.angle_gamma   90.00
#
_symmetry.space_group_name_H-M   'P 1'
#
loop_
_entity.id
_entity.type
_entity.pdbx_description
1 polymer ?
#
loop_
_entity_poly.entity_id
_entity_poly.type
_entity_poly.pdbx_seq_one_letter_code
_entity_poly.pdbx_strand_id
1 'polypeptide(L)'
;SRGMARWARARLFVAAWALLGGLQERAAPWVAEGFSPLAVGCAGSRRAPGPGPVGLRDSAFSDAVPVPPPYPPGQPPPEDLVECTALSRFLTQRAVQLQLYYLEMQFDETAGTWLAEFLQPKRKDPLSPDYHGIEALPTYDSSKYVGSLLCSAEMEILVRKPMGCAAGTGHGGLNSFTGEPITRRSNPYIQPKFFEYTEIIKPFSVGEKVLASRAQVAREIAADLDFLKQEDSAIMTADGLSADTISCYSALPQEVMDTEGTGGRSSPFRLATYDLVRQMATREALFLALAKLRKVADGSARDWLSDFSKPFLETFDSHNLWSPIGGTPTVTDKFLMALASTNEEVSSPEEHGARVSLAREVVASRSTLVDQWQSELQLVEDEHQQWLEWARGILASDYDGGSHRTEED
;
A
#
# COMPACT_ATOMS: atom_id res chain seq x y z
N SER A 1 -32.03 -10.82 -2.82
CA SER A 1 -32.05 -11.32 -4.21
C SER A 1 -31.60 -10.30 -5.27
N ARG A 2 -31.57 -8.97 -5.01
CA ARG A 2 -31.15 -7.97 -6.03
C ARG A 2 -29.62 -7.72 -6.15
N GLY A 3 -28.81 -8.16 -5.17
CA GLY A 3 -27.35 -8.00 -5.19
C GLY A 3 -26.61 -8.92 -6.17
N MET A 4 -27.08 -10.16 -6.35
CA MET A 4 -26.44 -11.14 -7.26
C MET A 4 -26.55 -10.76 -8.75
N ALA A 5 -27.58 -9.98 -9.13
CA ALA A 5 -27.80 -9.60 -10.53
C ALA A 5 -26.79 -8.58 -11.07
N ARG A 6 -26.13 -7.81 -10.20
CA ARG A 6 -25.07 -6.86 -10.60
C ARG A 6 -23.74 -7.56 -10.85
N TRP A 7 -23.42 -8.58 -10.04
CA TRP A 7 -22.22 -9.40 -10.20
C TRP A 7 -22.21 -10.23 -11.50
N ALA A 8 -23.36 -10.74 -11.94
CA ALA A 8 -23.47 -11.49 -13.19
C ALA A 8 -23.23 -10.63 -14.45
N ARG A 9 -23.53 -9.32 -14.41
CA ARG A 9 -23.33 -8.41 -15.54
C ARG A 9 -21.87 -7.99 -15.73
N ALA A 10 -21.09 -7.89 -14.65
CA ALA A 10 -19.67 -7.58 -14.73
C ALA A 10 -18.86 -8.71 -15.39
N ARG A 11 -19.18 -9.98 -15.09
CA ARG A 11 -18.51 -11.15 -15.70
C ARG A 11 -18.81 -11.32 -17.20
N LEU A 12 -20.02 -11.01 -17.64
CA LEU A 12 -20.38 -11.06 -19.07
C LEU A 12 -19.65 -9.99 -19.90
N PHE A 13 -19.29 -8.86 -19.30
CA PHE A 13 -18.58 -7.79 -20.00
C PHE A 13 -17.10 -8.12 -20.21
N VAL A 14 -16.45 -8.78 -19.25
CA VAL A 14 -15.05 -9.23 -19.36
C VAL A 14 -14.91 -10.37 -20.36
N ALA A 15 -15.85 -11.32 -20.39
CA ALA A 15 -15.84 -12.41 -21.36
C ALA A 15 -16.10 -11.92 -22.80
N ALA A 16 -16.94 -10.89 -22.98
CA ALA A 16 -17.19 -10.29 -24.30
C ALA A 16 -15.98 -9.49 -24.82
N TRP A 17 -15.18 -8.90 -23.92
CA TRP A 17 -13.96 -8.17 -24.29
C TRP A 17 -12.85 -9.13 -24.73
N ALA A 18 -12.70 -10.27 -24.08
CA ALA A 18 -11.72 -11.30 -24.45
C ALA A 18 -11.99 -11.93 -25.83
N LEU A 19 -13.26 -12.01 -26.24
CA LEU A 19 -13.66 -12.55 -27.55
C LEU A 19 -13.48 -11.56 -28.71
N LEU A 20 -13.30 -10.26 -28.44
CA LEU A 20 -13.16 -9.21 -29.46
C LEU A 20 -11.70 -8.77 -29.69
N GLY A 21 -10.77 -9.13 -28.81
CA GLY A 21 -9.37 -8.70 -28.88
C GLY A 21 -8.44 -9.55 -29.76
N GLY A 22 -8.90 -10.69 -30.27
CA GLY A 22 -8.08 -11.59 -31.07
C GLY A 22 -8.16 -11.31 -32.57
N LEU A 23 -7.50 -10.25 -33.06
CA LEU A 23 -7.10 -10.07 -34.48
C LEU A 23 -6.34 -8.75 -34.67
N GLN A 24 -5.00 -8.76 -34.55
CA GLN A 24 -4.11 -8.02 -35.46
C GLN A 24 -2.63 -8.30 -35.14
N GLU A 25 -2.06 -9.27 -35.86
CA GLU A 25 -0.63 -9.30 -36.16
C GLU A 25 -0.34 -8.35 -37.33
N ARG A 26 0.70 -7.51 -37.21
CA ARG A 26 1.67 -7.24 -38.29
C ARG A 26 2.84 -6.39 -37.79
N ALA A 27 4.03 -6.94 -37.99
CA ALA A 27 5.33 -6.34 -37.73
C ALA A 27 5.72 -5.25 -38.75
N ALA A 28 6.51 -4.27 -38.29
CA ALA A 28 7.56 -3.60 -39.09
C ALA A 28 8.59 -2.93 -38.14
N PRO A 29 9.89 -2.88 -38.51
CA PRO A 29 10.99 -2.50 -37.62
C PRO A 29 11.35 -1.01 -37.75
N TRP A 30 11.83 -0.39 -36.67
CA TRP A 30 12.54 0.89 -36.73
C TRP A 30 13.85 0.83 -35.96
N VAL A 31 14.89 1.32 -36.64
CA VAL A 31 16.29 1.45 -36.24
C VAL A 31 16.48 2.77 -35.49
N ALA A 32 17.46 2.73 -34.58
CA ALA A 32 18.08 3.76 -33.77
C ALA A 32 18.02 5.22 -34.26
N GLU A 33 17.69 6.13 -33.34
CA GLU A 33 18.33 7.44 -33.20
C GLU A 33 18.09 7.99 -31.77
N GLY A 34 19.10 8.69 -31.23
CA GLY A 34 19.38 8.85 -29.81
C GLY A 34 18.33 9.55 -28.94
N PHE A 35 18.21 9.06 -27.70
CA PHE A 35 17.39 9.65 -26.66
C PHE A 35 18.23 10.53 -25.73
N SER A 36 17.80 11.78 -25.58
CA SER A 36 18.22 12.74 -24.55
C SER A 36 17.06 12.90 -23.55
N PRO A 37 17.24 12.80 -22.22
CA PRO A 37 16.12 12.70 -21.30
C PRO A 37 15.73 14.10 -20.78
N LEU A 38 14.91 14.85 -21.52
CA LEU A 38 14.16 15.97 -20.95
C LEU A 38 12.74 16.06 -21.52
N ALA A 39 11.77 15.96 -20.60
CA ALA A 39 10.36 16.35 -20.72
C ALA A 39 9.54 15.70 -21.85
N VAL A 40 8.97 14.51 -21.58
CA VAL A 40 7.80 14.02 -22.31
C VAL A 40 6.57 14.22 -21.44
N GLY A 41 5.78 15.24 -21.79
CA GLY A 41 4.43 15.43 -21.28
C GLY A 41 3.49 14.37 -21.84
N CYS A 42 3.02 13.47 -20.98
CA CYS A 42 2.00 12.49 -21.36
C CYS A 42 0.65 13.19 -21.56
N ALA A 43 0.29 13.45 -22.83
CA ALA A 43 -1.07 13.80 -23.23
C ALA A 43 -1.94 12.53 -23.29
N GLY A 44 -2.35 12.05 -22.12
CA GLY A 44 -3.33 10.97 -21.97
C GLY A 44 -4.76 11.48 -22.19
N SER A 45 -5.51 10.75 -23.01
CA SER A 45 -6.93 10.94 -23.32
C SER A 45 -7.78 11.18 -22.07
N ARG A 46 -8.30 12.42 -21.91
CA ARG A 46 -9.27 12.77 -20.87
C ARG A 46 -10.60 12.12 -21.20
N ARG A 47 -10.90 10.95 -20.62
CA ARG A 47 -12.29 10.62 -20.31
C ARG A 47 -12.80 11.72 -19.39
N ALA A 48 -13.90 12.36 -19.76
CA ALA A 48 -14.60 13.28 -18.88
C ALA A 48 -14.87 12.54 -17.56
N PRO A 49 -14.47 13.10 -16.40
CA PRO A 49 -14.84 12.51 -15.13
C PRO A 49 -16.36 12.44 -15.11
N GLY A 50 -16.92 11.23 -14.95
CA GLY A 50 -18.29 11.11 -14.48
C GLY A 50 -18.41 11.92 -13.18
N PRO A 51 -19.59 12.46 -12.83
CA PRO A 51 -19.76 13.17 -11.58
C PRO A 51 -19.31 12.23 -10.46
N GLY A 52 -18.13 12.50 -9.90
CA GLY A 52 -17.63 11.79 -8.74
C GLY A 52 -18.66 11.90 -7.62
N PRO A 53 -18.69 10.97 -6.67
CA PRO A 53 -19.51 11.12 -5.48
C PRO A 53 -19.24 12.52 -4.92
N VAL A 54 -20.30 13.34 -4.85
CA VAL A 54 -20.26 14.69 -4.29
C VAL A 54 -19.59 14.58 -2.93
N GLY A 55 -18.44 15.27 -2.78
CA GLY A 55 -17.57 15.11 -1.64
C GLY A 55 -18.33 15.20 -0.31
N LEU A 56 -18.30 14.12 0.44
CA LEU A 56 -18.64 14.05 1.86
C LEU A 56 -17.58 14.75 2.73
N ARG A 57 -16.92 15.80 2.22
CA ARG A 57 -15.89 16.53 2.99
C ARG A 57 -16.47 17.42 4.09
N ASP A 58 -17.79 17.58 4.15
CA ASP A 58 -18.48 18.28 5.24
C ASP A 58 -18.97 17.31 6.34
N SER A 59 -18.57 16.02 6.32
CA SER A 59 -18.97 15.05 7.35
C SER A 59 -18.20 15.27 8.65
N ALA A 60 -18.82 15.99 9.59
CA ALA A 60 -18.89 15.81 11.05
C ALA A 60 -17.63 15.51 11.90
N PHE A 61 -16.45 15.23 11.37
CA PHE A 61 -15.19 15.11 12.14
C PHE A 61 -14.56 16.50 12.40
N SER A 62 -15.39 17.51 12.64
CA SER A 62 -14.92 18.88 12.95
C SER A 62 -14.23 18.96 14.31
N ASP A 63 -14.46 17.98 15.17
CA ASP A 63 -13.74 17.83 16.43
C ASP A 63 -12.55 16.91 16.15
N ALA A 64 -11.34 17.45 16.29
CA ALA A 64 -10.11 16.73 16.07
C ALA A 64 -10.15 15.38 16.79
N VAL A 65 -9.93 14.28 16.06
CA VAL A 65 -9.83 12.94 16.65
C VAL A 65 -8.85 13.03 17.82
N PRO A 66 -9.28 12.72 19.06
CA PRO A 66 -8.43 12.87 20.22
C PRO A 66 -7.16 12.04 20.01
N VAL A 67 -6.00 12.69 20.18
CA VAL A 67 -4.72 12.00 20.12
C VAL A 67 -4.74 10.93 21.22
N PRO A 68 -4.52 9.65 20.89
CA PRO A 68 -4.58 8.59 21.88
C PRO A 68 -3.56 8.88 23.00
N PRO A 69 -3.92 8.63 24.27
CA PRO A 69 -3.02 8.87 25.38
C PRO A 69 -1.75 8.03 25.22
N PRO A 70 -0.61 8.49 25.78
CA PRO A 70 0.58 7.65 25.87
C PRO A 70 0.28 6.36 26.64
N TYR A 71 1.10 5.33 26.42
CA TYR A 71 0.98 4.03 27.09
C TYR A 71 0.80 4.18 28.61
N PRO A 72 0.01 3.28 29.24
CA PRO A 72 -0.13 3.27 30.69
C PRO A 72 1.26 3.16 31.34
N PRO A 73 1.57 3.99 32.36
CA PRO A 73 2.86 3.93 33.03
C PRO A 73 3.04 2.57 33.72
N GLY A 74 4.16 1.89 33.45
CA GLY A 74 4.58 0.68 34.18
C GLY A 74 4.48 -0.64 33.42
N GLN A 75 3.89 -0.68 32.21
CA GLN A 75 3.91 -1.86 31.34
C GLN A 75 4.37 -1.47 29.94
N PRO A 76 5.66 -1.65 29.59
CA PRO A 76 6.13 -1.33 28.25
C PRO A 76 5.40 -2.21 27.23
N PRO A 77 5.13 -1.70 26.02
CA PRO A 77 4.59 -2.52 24.94
C PRO A 77 5.57 -3.66 24.60
N PRO A 78 5.08 -4.79 24.06
CA PRO A 78 5.91 -5.81 23.45
C PRO A 78 6.81 -5.20 22.37
N GLU A 79 8.02 -5.73 22.24
CA GLU A 79 8.91 -5.37 21.14
C GLU A 79 8.45 -6.08 19.86
N ASP A 80 8.63 -5.43 18.71
CA ASP A 80 8.39 -6.08 17.42
C ASP A 80 9.42 -7.20 17.24
N LEU A 81 8.96 -8.41 16.87
CA LEU A 81 9.85 -9.54 16.61
C LEU A 81 10.50 -9.45 15.22
N VAL A 82 9.92 -8.64 14.33
CA VAL A 82 10.51 -8.28 13.04
C VAL A 82 11.59 -7.21 13.26
N GLU A 83 12.85 -7.62 13.28
CA GLU A 83 13.99 -6.73 13.52
C GLU A 83 14.10 -5.62 12.45
N CYS A 84 13.73 -5.92 11.20
CA CYS A 84 13.71 -4.92 10.15
C CYS A 84 12.55 -3.93 10.35
N THR A 85 12.84 -2.80 11.01
CA THR A 85 11.87 -1.72 11.29
C THR A 85 11.10 -1.25 10.05
N ALA A 86 11.76 -1.17 8.89
CA ALA A 86 11.11 -0.80 7.63
C ALA A 86 10.06 -1.84 7.18
N LEU A 87 10.39 -3.14 7.30
CA LEU A 87 9.48 -4.23 6.98
C LEU A 87 8.30 -4.28 7.96
N SER A 88 8.55 -4.18 9.27
CA SER A 88 7.49 -4.16 10.29
C SER A 88 6.48 -3.03 10.04
N ARG A 89 6.99 -1.82 9.74
CA ARG A 89 6.18 -0.66 9.38
C ARG A 89 5.38 -0.89 8.10
N PHE A 90 6.01 -1.45 7.07
CA PHE A 90 5.36 -1.76 5.80
C PHE A 90 4.21 -2.76 5.98
N LEU A 91 4.42 -3.81 6.79
CA LEU A 91 3.38 -4.79 7.13
C LEU A 91 2.17 -4.12 7.80
N THR A 92 2.42 -3.28 8.81
CA THR A 92 1.35 -2.54 9.50
C THR A 92 0.60 -1.62 8.54
N GLN A 93 1.31 -0.91 7.67
CA GLN A 93 0.67 -0.06 6.66
C GLN A 93 -0.26 -0.87 5.76
N ARG A 94 0.24 -1.97 5.18
CA ARG A 94 -0.51 -2.82 4.27
C ARG A 94 -1.72 -3.47 4.95
N ALA A 95 -1.58 -3.86 6.22
CA ALA A 95 -2.67 -4.37 7.03
C ALA A 95 -3.79 -3.33 7.24
N VAL A 96 -3.43 -2.08 7.53
CA VAL A 96 -4.40 -0.98 7.66
C VAL A 96 -5.12 -0.74 6.34
N GLN A 97 -4.39 -0.69 5.22
CA GLN A 97 -4.99 -0.50 3.89
C GLN A 97 -5.93 -1.64 3.50
N LEU A 98 -5.56 -2.88 3.82
CA LEU A 98 -6.40 -4.05 3.63
C LEU A 98 -7.68 -3.95 4.47
N GLN A 99 -7.56 -3.50 5.72
CA GLN A 99 -8.71 -3.31 6.60
C GLN A 99 -9.63 -2.18 6.14
N LEU A 100 -9.08 -1.07 5.62
CA LEU A 100 -9.86 0.01 5.01
C LEU A 100 -10.68 -0.50 3.82
N TYR A 101 -10.08 -1.32 2.97
CA TYR A 101 -10.80 -1.97 1.87
C TYR A 101 -11.94 -2.86 2.37
N TYR A 102 -11.72 -3.66 3.43
CA TYR A 102 -12.78 -4.49 4.00
C TYR A 102 -13.91 -3.69 4.64
N LEU A 103 -13.60 -2.56 5.30
CA LEU A 103 -14.62 -1.66 5.86
C LEU A 103 -15.45 -1.00 4.75
N GLU A 104 -14.82 -0.59 3.65
CA GLU A 104 -15.52 -0.09 2.46
C GLU A 104 -16.47 -1.14 1.89
N MET A 105 -16.01 -2.39 1.74
CA MET A 105 -16.82 -3.51 1.27
C MET A 105 -18.00 -3.87 2.20
N GLN A 106 -17.87 -3.57 3.50
CA GLN A 106 -18.91 -3.74 4.52
C GLN A 106 -19.85 -2.54 4.62
N PHE A 107 -19.58 -1.46 3.88
CA PHE A 107 -20.27 -0.17 3.97
C PHE A 107 -20.16 0.49 5.36
N ASP A 108 -19.08 0.20 6.08
CA ASP A 108 -18.75 0.82 7.37
C ASP A 108 -17.84 2.04 7.14
N GLU A 109 -18.47 3.10 6.61
CA GLU A 109 -17.79 4.37 6.30
C GLU A 109 -17.23 5.04 7.56
N THR A 110 -17.90 4.89 8.71
CA THR A 110 -17.53 5.56 9.96
C THR A 110 -16.23 4.99 10.51
N ALA A 111 -16.14 3.67 10.69
CA ALA A 111 -14.91 3.02 11.13
C ALA A 111 -13.79 3.16 10.09
N GLY A 112 -14.14 3.12 8.79
CA GLY A 112 -13.18 3.35 7.71
C GLY A 112 -12.55 4.74 7.77
N THR A 113 -13.37 5.78 7.93
CA THR A 113 -12.89 7.17 8.03
C THR A 113 -12.03 7.36 9.27
N TRP A 114 -12.50 6.84 10.41
CA TRP A 114 -11.74 6.90 11.66
C TRP A 114 -10.37 6.20 11.54
N LEU A 115 -10.32 4.98 10.97
CA LEU A 115 -9.06 4.25 10.82
C LEU A 115 -8.11 4.94 9.83
N ALA A 116 -8.61 5.54 8.76
CA ALA A 116 -7.83 6.28 7.77
C ALA A 116 -7.19 7.55 8.36
N GLU A 117 -7.83 8.14 9.37
CA GLU A 117 -7.38 9.34 10.09
C GLU A 117 -6.66 9.05 11.41
N PHE A 118 -6.63 7.78 11.84
CA PHE A 118 -6.04 7.38 13.11
C PHE A 118 -4.56 7.81 13.19
N LEU A 119 -4.22 8.50 14.29
CA LEU A 119 -2.92 9.15 14.55
C LEU A 119 -2.52 10.27 13.58
N GLN A 120 -3.42 10.71 12.70
CA GLN A 120 -3.22 11.70 11.65
C GLN A 120 -1.98 11.40 10.79
N PRO A 121 -2.12 10.81 9.58
CA PRO A 121 -0.97 10.53 8.72
C PRO A 121 -0.07 11.78 8.58
N LYS A 122 1.25 11.61 8.49
CA LYS A 122 2.21 12.71 8.20
C LYS A 122 1.82 13.49 6.94
N ARG A 123 1.00 12.88 6.09
CA ARG A 123 0.49 13.43 4.84
C ARG A 123 -0.75 14.27 5.12
N LYS A 124 -0.92 15.31 4.29
CA LYS A 124 -2.10 16.18 4.34
C LYS A 124 -3.42 15.43 4.11
N ASP A 125 -3.36 14.25 3.48
CA ASP A 125 -4.52 13.45 3.13
C ASP A 125 -4.56 12.15 3.97
N PRO A 126 -5.76 11.70 4.38
CA PRO A 126 -5.95 10.41 5.05
C PRO A 126 -5.37 9.22 4.27
N LEU A 127 -5.06 8.13 4.97
CA LEU A 127 -4.60 6.92 4.32
C LEU A 127 -5.73 6.32 3.48
N SER A 128 -5.49 6.13 2.19
CA SER A 128 -6.45 5.52 1.26
C SER A 128 -6.16 4.02 1.09
N PRO A 129 -7.19 3.18 0.90
CA PRO A 129 -6.99 1.78 0.49
C PRO A 129 -6.19 1.68 -0.82
N ASP A 130 -6.34 2.64 -1.73
CA ASP A 130 -5.67 2.67 -3.03
C ASP A 130 -4.24 3.23 -2.99
N TYR A 131 -3.73 3.61 -1.81
CA TYR A 131 -2.40 4.18 -1.72
C TYR A 131 -1.30 3.16 -2.06
N HIS A 132 -0.46 3.49 -3.03
CA HIS A 132 0.63 2.63 -3.47
C HIS A 132 1.99 3.27 -3.19
N GLY A 133 2.59 2.92 -2.05
CA GLY A 133 3.93 3.34 -1.65
C GLY A 133 4.42 2.58 -0.42
N ILE A 134 5.72 2.71 -0.13
CA ILE A 134 6.42 1.98 0.95
C ILE A 134 6.21 2.67 2.32
N GLU A 135 5.89 3.97 2.34
CA GLU A 135 5.75 4.76 3.57
C GLU A 135 4.56 5.72 3.55
N ALA A 136 3.54 5.42 4.34
CA ALA A 136 2.39 6.28 4.59
C ALA A 136 1.96 6.39 6.05
N LEU A 137 2.45 5.52 6.94
CA LEU A 137 2.09 5.62 8.35
C LEU A 137 2.68 6.89 9.00
N PRO A 138 1.92 7.56 9.89
CA PRO A 138 2.38 8.76 10.57
C PRO A 138 3.53 8.51 11.54
N THR A 139 3.51 7.38 12.24
CA THR A 139 4.53 7.02 13.20
C THR A 139 5.73 6.41 12.47
N TYR A 140 6.92 6.67 13.01
CA TYR A 140 8.15 6.00 12.54
C TYR A 140 8.25 4.54 13.00
N ASP A 141 7.31 4.09 13.81
CA ASP A 141 7.39 2.84 14.56
C ASP A 141 6.02 2.15 14.54
N SER A 142 6.02 0.89 14.10
CA SER A 142 4.88 -0.01 14.03
C SER A 142 4.32 -0.32 15.41
N SER A 143 5.19 -0.57 16.39
CA SER A 143 4.82 -0.86 17.77
C SER A 143 3.99 0.29 18.38
N LYS A 144 4.40 1.54 18.09
CA LYS A 144 3.67 2.75 18.49
C LYS A 144 2.28 2.82 17.89
N TYR A 145 2.17 2.52 16.60
CA TYR A 145 0.88 2.52 15.91
C TYR A 145 -0.06 1.45 16.49
N VAL A 146 0.40 0.20 16.57
CA VAL A 146 -0.36 -0.96 17.04
C VAL A 146 -0.76 -0.77 18.51
N GLY A 147 0.20 -0.41 19.35
CA GLY A 147 -0.05 -0.23 20.77
C GLY A 147 -1.02 0.91 21.06
N SER A 148 -0.90 2.06 20.37
CA SER A 148 -1.89 3.14 20.48
C SER A 148 -3.27 2.68 20.00
N LEU A 149 -3.36 1.90 18.92
CA LEU A 149 -4.62 1.40 18.38
C LEU A 149 -5.33 0.46 19.37
N LEU A 150 -4.59 -0.47 19.97
CA LEU A 150 -5.13 -1.45 20.91
C LEU A 150 -5.51 -0.85 22.27
N CYS A 151 -4.78 0.17 22.73
CA CYS A 151 -5.04 0.83 24.02
C CYS A 151 -6.00 2.03 23.92
N SER A 152 -6.47 2.37 22.71
CA SER A 152 -7.43 3.46 22.55
C SER A 152 -8.78 3.11 23.14
N ALA A 153 -9.33 4.01 23.95
CA ALA A 153 -10.64 3.85 24.56
C ALA A 153 -11.76 3.76 23.51
N GLU A 154 -12.86 3.08 23.86
CA GLU A 154 -14.08 3.12 23.05
C GLU A 154 -14.55 4.57 22.90
N MET A 155 -15.04 4.92 21.71
CA MET A 155 -15.46 6.29 21.42
C MET A 155 -16.81 6.32 20.71
N GLU A 156 -17.62 7.31 21.07
CA GLU A 156 -18.92 7.56 20.46
C GLU A 156 -18.79 8.65 19.39
N ILE A 157 -19.24 8.36 18.18
CA ILE A 157 -19.22 9.29 17.06
C ILE A 157 -20.65 9.60 16.66
N LEU A 158 -21.00 10.89 16.65
CA LEU A 158 -22.28 11.35 16.13
C LEU A 158 -22.22 11.40 14.60
N VAL A 159 -22.81 10.40 13.97
CA VAL A 159 -22.85 10.29 12.51
C VAL A 159 -24.05 11.05 11.98
N ARG A 160 -23.78 12.06 11.14
CA ARG A 160 -24.79 12.90 10.49
C ARG A 160 -24.84 12.58 9.00
N LYS A 161 -25.73 11.68 8.59
CA LYS A 161 -25.92 11.34 7.16
C LYS A 161 -27.03 12.20 6.57
N PRO A 162 -26.83 12.87 5.42
CA PRO A 162 -27.92 13.57 4.75
C PRO A 162 -28.97 12.54 4.40
N MET A 163 -30.23 12.76 4.80
CA MET A 163 -31.31 11.91 4.32
C MET A 163 -31.33 12.08 2.81
N GLY A 164 -30.98 11.00 2.10
CA GLY A 164 -31.07 10.95 0.66
C GLY A 164 -32.47 11.39 0.27
N CYS A 165 -32.60 12.65 -0.16
CA CYS A 165 -33.76 13.07 -0.90
C CYS A 165 -33.57 12.30 -2.19
N ALA A 166 -34.13 11.08 -2.25
CA ALA A 166 -34.20 10.27 -3.46
C ALA A 166 -34.50 11.29 -4.55
N ALA A 167 -33.55 11.45 -5.48
CA ALA A 167 -33.71 12.37 -6.59
C ALA A 167 -34.92 11.84 -7.33
N GLY A 168 -36.09 12.36 -6.94
CA GLY A 168 -37.35 12.00 -7.52
C GLY A 168 -37.22 12.46 -8.95
N THR A 169 -36.90 11.51 -9.83
CA THR A 169 -37.11 11.61 -11.25
C THR A 169 -38.61 11.79 -11.43
N GLY A 170 -39.10 13.02 -11.30
CA GLY A 170 -40.54 13.28 -11.38
C GLY A 170 -40.96 14.55 -10.66
N HIS A 171 -41.02 15.64 -11.44
CA HIS A 171 -41.95 16.76 -11.23
C HIS A 171 -41.57 17.80 -10.17
N GLY A 172 -40.35 18.37 -10.27
CA GLY A 172 -40.08 19.68 -9.68
C GLY A 172 -40.77 20.77 -10.51
N GLY A 173 -41.56 21.63 -9.88
CA GLY A 173 -42.11 22.82 -10.53
C GLY A 173 -40.99 23.73 -11.07
N LEU A 174 -41.28 24.50 -12.12
CA LEU A 174 -40.34 25.48 -12.64
C LEU A 174 -40.31 26.70 -11.70
N ASN A 175 -39.13 27.29 -11.54
CA ASN A 175 -38.97 28.57 -10.87
C ASN A 175 -39.74 29.61 -11.69
N SER A 176 -40.70 30.29 -11.07
CA SER A 176 -41.55 31.26 -11.76
C SER A 176 -40.78 32.47 -12.31
N PHE A 177 -39.58 32.75 -11.78
CA PHE A 177 -38.75 33.88 -12.20
C PHE A 177 -37.72 33.51 -13.26
N THR A 178 -37.12 32.32 -13.18
CA THR A 178 -36.04 31.90 -14.10
C THR A 178 -36.48 30.86 -15.13
N GLY A 179 -37.64 30.23 -14.94
CA GLY A 179 -38.12 29.13 -15.78
C GLY A 179 -37.32 27.84 -15.61
N GLU A 180 -36.35 27.79 -14.70
CA GLU A 180 -35.51 26.60 -14.48
C GLU A 180 -36.20 25.62 -13.53
N PRO A 181 -35.97 24.29 -13.65
CA PRO A 181 -36.51 23.31 -12.71
C PRO A 181 -36.06 23.62 -11.28
N ILE A 182 -37.00 23.82 -10.35
CA ILE A 182 -36.66 23.89 -8.93
C ILE A 182 -36.28 22.49 -8.50
N THR A 183 -34.98 22.25 -8.40
CA THR A 183 -34.48 21.10 -7.67
C THR A 183 -34.62 21.38 -6.18
N ARG A 184 -34.89 20.36 -5.35
CA ARG A 184 -34.89 20.56 -3.88
C ARG A 184 -33.55 21.11 -3.36
N ARG A 185 -32.45 20.90 -4.09
CA ARG A 185 -31.13 21.46 -3.79
C ARG A 185 -31.04 22.97 -4.00
N SER A 186 -31.84 23.54 -4.92
CA SER A 186 -31.81 24.98 -5.22
C SER A 186 -32.87 25.77 -4.44
N ASN A 187 -33.66 25.13 -3.58
CA ASN A 187 -34.66 25.82 -2.78
C ASN A 187 -34.07 26.27 -1.43
N PRO A 188 -33.85 27.59 -1.21
CA PRO A 188 -33.25 28.10 0.03
C PRO A 188 -34.13 27.87 1.28
N TYR A 189 -35.41 27.54 1.10
CA TYR A 189 -36.36 27.28 2.19
C TYR A 189 -36.40 25.81 2.63
N ILE A 190 -35.81 24.88 1.86
CA ILE A 190 -35.74 23.47 2.23
C ILE A 190 -34.41 23.26 2.95
N GLN A 191 -34.45 23.24 4.28
CA GLN A 191 -33.30 22.84 5.07
C GLN A 191 -32.96 21.37 4.78
N PRO A 192 -31.68 21.03 4.57
CA PRO A 192 -31.27 19.63 4.44
C PRO A 192 -31.65 18.87 5.71
N LYS A 193 -32.43 17.79 5.54
CA LYS A 193 -32.74 16.89 6.65
C LYS A 193 -31.61 15.88 6.79
N PHE A 194 -31.16 15.67 8.01
CA PHE A 194 -30.13 14.70 8.33
C PHE A 194 -30.74 13.58 9.18
N PHE A 195 -30.20 12.38 9.01
CA PHE A 195 -30.35 11.27 9.94
C PHE A 195 -29.12 11.31 10.84
N GLU A 196 -29.35 11.59 12.12
CA GLU A 196 -28.33 11.65 13.16
C GLU A 196 -28.46 10.39 14.01
N TYR A 197 -27.38 9.64 14.16
CA TYR A 197 -27.29 8.48 15.04
C TYR A 197 -25.90 8.40 15.65
N THR A 198 -25.80 7.86 16.85
CA THR A 198 -24.52 7.64 17.52
C THR A 198 -24.01 6.26 17.13
N GLU A 199 -22.74 6.21 16.72
CA GLU A 199 -22.04 4.98 16.39
C GLU A 199 -20.86 4.81 17.35
N ILE A 200 -20.72 3.63 17.94
CA ILE A 200 -19.64 3.33 18.90
C ILE A 200 -18.52 2.64 18.15
N ILE A 201 -17.35 3.27 18.08
CA ILE A 201 -16.14 2.63 17.58
C ILE A 201 -15.43 1.95 18.75
N LYS A 202 -15.00 0.70 18.50
CA LYS A 202 -14.21 -0.11 19.43
C LYS A 202 -12.79 -0.29 18.88
N PRO A 203 -11.84 0.62 19.19
CA PRO A 203 -10.49 0.58 18.62
C PRO A 203 -9.77 -0.75 18.82
N PHE A 204 -9.91 -1.37 19.99
CA PHE A 204 -9.36 -2.70 20.27
C PHE A 204 -9.81 -3.75 19.24
N SER A 205 -11.10 -3.80 18.91
CA SER A 205 -11.64 -4.74 17.92
C SER A 205 -11.15 -4.43 16.49
N VAL A 206 -10.96 -3.14 16.16
CA VAL A 206 -10.34 -2.76 14.89
C VAL A 206 -8.86 -3.18 14.87
N GLY A 207 -8.14 -2.99 15.98
CA GLY A 207 -6.76 -3.43 16.15
C GLY A 207 -6.58 -4.93 15.99
N GLU A 208 -7.46 -5.75 16.58
CA GLU A 208 -7.47 -7.21 16.37
C GLU A 208 -7.58 -7.57 14.88
N LYS A 209 -8.47 -6.89 14.13
CA LYS A 209 -8.63 -7.11 12.68
C LYS A 209 -7.42 -6.65 11.88
N VAL A 210 -6.78 -5.54 12.29
CA VAL A 210 -5.53 -5.06 11.67
C VAL A 210 -4.41 -6.07 11.91
N LEU A 211 -4.25 -6.62 13.12
CA LEU A 211 -3.25 -7.66 13.39
C LEU A 211 -3.53 -8.94 12.59
N ALA A 212 -4.79 -9.38 12.50
CA ALA A 212 -5.15 -10.51 11.65
C ALA A 212 -4.80 -10.27 10.17
N SER A 213 -5.07 -9.07 9.67
CA SER A 213 -4.71 -8.64 8.31
C SER A 213 -3.18 -8.58 8.12
N ARG A 214 -2.43 -8.12 9.13
CA ARG A 214 -0.97 -8.09 9.14
C ARG A 214 -0.37 -9.50 9.04
N ALA A 215 -0.96 -10.48 9.75
CA ALA A 215 -0.52 -11.87 9.67
C ALA A 215 -0.81 -12.48 8.29
N GLN A 216 -1.97 -12.16 7.71
CA GLN A 216 -2.28 -12.57 6.34
C GLN A 216 -1.26 -12.00 5.34
N VAL A 217 -1.01 -10.70 5.38
CA VAL A 217 -0.03 -10.04 4.50
C VAL A 217 1.37 -10.62 4.70
N ALA A 218 1.78 -10.90 5.94
CA ALA A 218 3.07 -11.50 6.22
C ALA A 218 3.23 -12.89 5.58
N ARG A 219 2.21 -13.77 5.68
CA ARG A 219 2.22 -15.08 5.03
C ARG A 219 2.28 -14.97 3.50
N GLU A 220 1.50 -14.06 2.92
CA GLU A 220 1.50 -13.81 1.48
C GLU A 220 2.88 -13.35 1.01
N ILE A 221 3.47 -12.36 1.68
CA ILE A 221 4.82 -11.88 1.38
C ILE A 221 5.84 -13.01 1.54
N ALA A 222 5.80 -13.77 2.64
CA ALA A 222 6.77 -14.85 2.89
C ALA A 222 6.76 -15.92 1.78
N ALA A 223 5.59 -16.21 1.20
CA ALA A 223 5.47 -17.08 0.03
C ALA A 223 5.97 -16.38 -1.25
N ASP A 224 5.63 -15.11 -1.43
CA ASP A 224 5.98 -14.36 -2.64
C ASP A 224 7.49 -14.05 -2.72
N LEU A 225 8.19 -14.01 -1.58
CA LEU A 225 9.64 -13.86 -1.52
C LEU A 225 10.41 -14.97 -2.25
N ASP A 226 9.82 -16.16 -2.43
CA ASP A 226 10.44 -17.22 -3.21
C ASP A 226 10.55 -16.86 -4.71
N PHE A 227 9.62 -16.06 -5.25
CA PHE A 227 9.74 -15.54 -6.63
C PHE A 227 10.91 -14.58 -6.76
N LEU A 228 11.14 -13.75 -5.74
CA LEU A 228 12.26 -12.81 -5.74
C LEU A 228 13.60 -13.54 -5.66
N LYS A 229 13.69 -14.66 -4.92
CA LYS A 229 14.88 -15.53 -4.92
C LYS A 229 15.13 -16.19 -6.27
N GLN A 230 14.07 -16.64 -6.95
CA GLN A 230 14.18 -17.20 -8.30
C GLN A 230 14.68 -16.15 -9.30
N GLU A 231 14.15 -14.92 -9.22
CA GLU A 231 14.64 -13.77 -9.99
C GLU A 231 16.13 -13.50 -9.72
N ASP A 232 16.54 -13.44 -8.44
CA ASP A 232 17.94 -13.24 -8.04
C ASP A 232 18.84 -14.34 -8.57
N SER A 233 18.44 -15.60 -8.44
CA SER A 233 19.21 -16.75 -8.94
C SER A 233 19.37 -16.70 -10.46
N ALA A 234 18.31 -16.35 -11.19
CA ALA A 234 18.36 -16.20 -12.63
C ALA A 234 19.29 -15.05 -13.07
N ILE A 235 19.21 -13.90 -12.39
CA ILE A 235 20.10 -12.77 -12.65
C ILE A 235 21.57 -13.14 -12.38
N MET A 236 21.83 -13.92 -11.34
CA MET A 236 23.20 -14.32 -10.97
C MET A 236 23.78 -15.39 -11.90
N THR A 237 22.94 -16.27 -12.46
CA THR A 237 23.36 -17.35 -13.38
C THR A 237 23.51 -16.88 -14.83
N ALA A 238 22.84 -15.80 -15.22
CA ALA A 238 22.99 -15.24 -16.55
C ALA A 238 24.45 -14.76 -16.78
N ASP A 239 25.06 -15.20 -17.88
CA ASP A 239 26.43 -14.82 -18.32
C ASP A 239 26.58 -13.32 -18.64
N GLY A 240 25.50 -12.55 -18.49
CA GLY A 240 25.46 -11.10 -18.39
C GLY A 240 24.08 -10.69 -17.89
N LEU A 241 24.00 -9.54 -17.20
CA LEU A 241 22.71 -8.89 -16.97
C LEU A 241 22.24 -8.35 -18.32
N SER A 242 21.44 -9.11 -19.07
CA SER A 242 20.79 -8.58 -20.27
C SER A 242 19.41 -8.01 -19.91
N ALA A 243 19.01 -6.94 -20.58
CA ALA A 243 17.68 -6.35 -20.41
C ALA A 243 16.56 -7.38 -20.71
N ASP A 244 16.78 -8.26 -21.68
CA ASP A 244 15.86 -9.35 -22.03
C ASP A 244 15.68 -10.32 -20.87
N THR A 245 16.77 -10.68 -20.18
CA THR A 245 16.70 -11.55 -18.99
C THR A 245 15.83 -10.90 -17.93
N ILE A 246 16.09 -9.64 -17.58
CA ILE A 246 15.33 -8.91 -16.54
C ILE A 246 13.85 -8.79 -16.91
N SER A 247 13.54 -8.55 -18.19
CA SER A 247 12.17 -8.44 -18.69
C SER A 247 11.38 -9.76 -18.60
N CYS A 248 12.02 -10.91 -18.83
CA CYS A 248 11.35 -12.20 -18.75
C CYS A 248 10.91 -12.57 -17.32
N TYR A 249 11.71 -12.22 -16.31
CA TYR A 249 11.39 -12.58 -14.91
C TYR A 249 10.37 -11.65 -14.26
N SER A 250 10.21 -10.41 -14.74
CA SER A 250 9.20 -9.49 -14.22
C SER A 250 7.75 -9.91 -14.57
N ALA A 251 7.56 -10.77 -15.59
CA ALA A 251 6.26 -11.27 -16.01
C ALA A 251 5.78 -12.51 -15.23
N LEU A 252 6.69 -13.29 -14.61
CA LEU A 252 6.36 -14.54 -13.90
C LEU A 252 5.38 -14.37 -12.73
N PRO A 253 5.47 -13.32 -11.88
CA PRO A 253 4.59 -13.19 -10.71
C PRO A 253 3.12 -13.01 -11.09
N GLN A 254 2.84 -12.33 -12.21
CA GLN A 254 1.47 -11.97 -12.59
C GLN A 254 0.65 -13.22 -12.95
N GLU A 255 1.24 -14.15 -13.70
CA GLU A 255 0.54 -15.39 -14.08
C GLU A 255 0.32 -16.31 -12.88
N VAL A 256 1.29 -16.42 -11.97
CA VAL A 256 1.22 -17.31 -10.82
C VAL A 256 0.28 -16.77 -9.74
N MET A 257 0.33 -15.47 -9.46
CA MET A 257 -0.54 -14.85 -8.46
C MET A 257 -2.01 -14.81 -8.88
N ASP A 258 -2.30 -14.82 -10.19
CA ASP A 258 -3.66 -14.90 -10.74
C ASP A 258 -4.19 -16.35 -10.82
N THR A 259 -3.32 -17.36 -10.83
CA THR A 259 -3.70 -18.76 -11.10
C THR A 259 -3.74 -19.70 -9.90
N GLU A 260 -3.14 -19.36 -8.76
CA GLU A 260 -3.20 -20.22 -7.56
C GLU A 260 -4.55 -20.07 -6.82
N GLY A 261 -5.39 -21.09 -6.62
CA GLY A 261 -5.19 -22.54 -6.71
C GLY A 261 -5.01 -23.19 -5.33
N THR A 262 -4.57 -22.41 -4.32
CA THR A 262 -4.26 -22.88 -2.96
C THR A 262 -5.42 -22.75 -1.98
N GLY A 263 -6.69 -22.82 -2.42
CA GLY A 263 -7.87 -22.92 -1.54
C GLY A 263 -8.15 -21.76 -0.57
N GLY A 264 -7.18 -20.88 -0.31
CA GLY A 264 -7.29 -19.65 0.46
C GLY A 264 -7.53 -18.47 -0.47
N ARG A 265 -8.34 -17.51 -0.02
CA ARG A 265 -8.56 -16.27 -0.76
C ARG A 265 -7.35 -15.35 -0.53
N SER A 266 -6.52 -15.14 -1.55
CA SER A 266 -5.49 -14.10 -1.55
C SER A 266 -6.09 -12.73 -1.24
N SER A 267 -5.31 -11.85 -0.60
CA SER A 267 -5.71 -10.46 -0.40
C SER A 267 -5.88 -9.74 -1.75
N PRO A 268 -6.81 -8.77 -1.86
CA PRO A 268 -7.07 -8.02 -3.09
C PRO A 268 -5.87 -7.19 -3.58
N PHE A 269 -4.86 -6.97 -2.72
CA PHE A 269 -3.69 -6.15 -3.02
C PHE A 269 -2.40 -6.95 -3.07
N ARG A 270 -2.45 -8.30 -3.16
CA ARG A 270 -1.25 -9.15 -3.10
C ARG A 270 -0.19 -8.76 -4.14
N LEU A 271 -0.57 -8.65 -5.42
CA LEU A 271 0.37 -8.26 -6.49
C LEU A 271 1.00 -6.88 -6.24
N ALA A 272 0.17 -5.88 -5.91
CA ALA A 272 0.65 -4.54 -5.60
C ALA A 272 1.54 -4.51 -4.34
N THR A 273 1.30 -5.41 -3.39
CA THR A 273 2.13 -5.57 -2.18
C THR A 273 3.48 -6.19 -2.53
N TYR A 274 3.49 -7.23 -3.37
CA TYR A 274 4.70 -7.86 -3.88
C TYR A 274 5.61 -6.87 -4.61
N ASP A 275 5.06 -6.06 -5.53
CA ASP A 275 5.82 -5.05 -6.26
C ASP A 275 6.57 -4.10 -5.32
N LEU A 276 5.91 -3.67 -4.24
CA LEU A 276 6.49 -2.79 -3.24
C LEU A 276 7.52 -3.48 -2.35
N VAL A 277 7.31 -4.76 -2.01
CA VAL A 277 8.31 -5.55 -1.28
C VAL A 277 9.56 -5.72 -2.13
N ARG A 278 9.41 -6.04 -3.43
CA ARG A 278 10.50 -6.12 -4.39
C ARG A 278 11.27 -4.81 -4.50
N GLN A 279 10.56 -3.69 -4.51
CA GLN A 279 11.13 -2.34 -4.50
C GLN A 279 11.91 -2.04 -3.21
N MET A 280 11.30 -2.33 -2.05
CA MET A 280 11.91 -2.15 -0.74
C MET A 280 13.16 -3.02 -0.56
N ALA A 281 13.09 -4.30 -0.93
CA ALA A 281 14.21 -5.24 -0.86
C ALA A 281 15.40 -4.76 -1.70
N THR A 282 15.13 -4.23 -2.90
CA THR A 282 16.18 -3.70 -3.78
C THR A 282 16.84 -2.44 -3.20
N ARG A 283 16.05 -1.52 -2.63
CA ARG A 283 16.55 -0.32 -1.95
C ARG A 283 17.42 -0.67 -0.74
N GLU A 284 16.96 -1.56 0.12
CA GLU A 284 17.72 -1.98 1.31
C GLU A 284 18.99 -2.77 0.92
N ALA A 285 18.91 -3.64 -0.09
CA ALA A 285 20.07 -4.35 -0.62
C ALA A 285 21.15 -3.40 -1.16
N LEU A 286 20.75 -2.32 -1.84
CA LEU A 286 21.65 -1.28 -2.29
C LEU A 286 22.36 -0.59 -1.11
N PHE A 287 21.64 -0.25 -0.03
CA PHE A 287 22.26 0.33 1.16
C PHE A 287 23.25 -0.63 1.84
N LEU A 288 22.92 -1.93 1.90
CA LEU A 288 23.83 -2.95 2.39
C LEU A 288 25.08 -3.08 1.53
N ALA A 289 24.94 -3.07 0.20
CA ALA A 289 26.07 -3.08 -0.72
C ALA A 289 26.98 -1.86 -0.55
N LEU A 290 26.40 -0.65 -0.47
CA LEU A 290 27.15 0.59 -0.19
C LEU A 290 27.88 0.55 1.16
N ALA A 291 27.24 0.00 2.19
CA ALA A 291 27.84 -0.17 3.52
C ALA A 291 29.01 -1.16 3.52
N LYS A 292 28.92 -2.25 2.73
CA LYS A 292 30.03 -3.19 2.52
C LYS A 292 31.20 -2.52 1.80
N LEU A 293 30.93 -1.78 0.73
CA LEU A 293 31.96 -1.07 -0.04
C LEU A 293 32.68 0.01 0.78
N ARG A 294 32.02 0.61 1.77
CA ARG A 294 32.66 1.55 2.71
C ARG A 294 33.82 0.92 3.50
N LYS A 295 33.89 -0.40 3.62
CA LYS A 295 34.98 -1.12 4.28
C LYS A 295 36.19 -1.35 3.37
N VAL A 296 36.06 -1.12 2.06
CA VAL A 296 37.12 -1.26 1.07
C VAL A 296 37.94 0.03 1.02
N ALA A 297 39.27 -0.08 0.87
CA ALA A 297 40.18 1.07 0.87
C ALA A 297 40.01 1.98 -0.35
N ASP A 298 39.68 1.40 -1.51
CA ASP A 298 39.35 2.13 -2.72
C ASP A 298 37.87 2.54 -2.70
N GLY A 299 37.60 3.84 -2.58
CA GLY A 299 36.25 4.41 -2.54
C GLY A 299 35.59 4.54 -3.91
N SER A 300 36.32 4.34 -5.01
CA SER A 300 35.85 4.60 -6.38
C SER A 300 34.55 3.86 -6.71
N ALA A 301 34.47 2.57 -6.36
CA ALA A 301 33.32 1.73 -6.61
C ALA A 301 32.09 2.15 -5.79
N ARG A 302 32.31 2.60 -4.55
CA ARG A 302 31.26 3.13 -3.68
C ARG A 302 30.72 4.44 -4.22
N ASP A 303 31.61 5.35 -4.59
CA ASP A 303 31.25 6.69 -5.08
C ASP A 303 30.46 6.56 -6.39
N TRP A 304 30.91 5.70 -7.30
CA TRP A 304 30.16 5.39 -8.52
C TRP A 304 28.76 4.83 -8.24
N LEU A 305 28.63 3.81 -7.37
CA LEU A 305 27.34 3.21 -7.06
C LEU A 305 26.40 4.20 -6.35
N SER A 306 26.96 5.04 -5.49
CA SER A 306 26.23 6.13 -4.81
C SER A 306 25.69 7.15 -5.82
N ASP A 307 26.53 7.61 -6.74
CA ASP A 307 26.13 8.58 -7.76
C ASP A 307 25.13 8.00 -8.76
N PHE A 308 25.36 6.75 -9.19
CA PHE A 308 24.47 6.00 -10.08
C PHE A 308 23.07 5.81 -9.46
N SER A 309 23.00 5.47 -8.18
CA SER A 309 21.74 5.12 -7.53
C SER A 309 20.89 6.31 -7.10
N LYS A 310 21.48 7.50 -6.99
CA LYS A 310 20.81 8.73 -6.55
C LYS A 310 19.45 9.01 -7.23
N PRO A 311 19.30 8.99 -8.57
CA PRO A 311 18.00 9.21 -9.22
C PRO A 311 16.96 8.12 -8.91
N PHE A 312 17.41 6.90 -8.59
CA PHE A 312 16.51 5.79 -8.25
C PHE A 312 16.05 5.85 -6.81
N LEU A 313 16.90 6.29 -5.87
CA LEU A 313 16.53 6.42 -4.44
C LEU A 313 15.31 7.32 -4.23
N GLU A 314 15.25 8.47 -4.92
CA GLU A 314 14.07 9.35 -4.86
C GLU A 314 12.82 8.68 -5.43
N THR A 315 13.00 7.86 -6.47
CA THR A 315 11.91 7.14 -7.12
C THR A 315 11.44 5.94 -6.29
N PHE A 316 12.34 5.28 -5.55
CA PHE A 316 12.01 4.20 -4.65
C PHE A 316 11.10 4.64 -3.50
N ASP A 317 11.20 5.89 -3.08
CA ASP A 317 10.35 6.44 -2.02
C ASP A 317 9.07 7.11 -2.58
N SER A 318 8.99 7.26 -3.91
CA SER A 318 7.85 7.92 -4.57
C SER A 318 6.57 7.08 -4.54
N HIS A 319 5.43 7.75 -4.52
CA HIS A 319 4.11 7.14 -4.41
C HIS A 319 3.44 7.04 -5.79
N ASN A 320 2.58 6.03 -5.97
CA ASN A 320 1.69 5.83 -7.13
C ASN A 320 2.38 5.51 -8.47
N LEU A 321 3.54 4.84 -8.45
CA LEU A 321 4.16 4.33 -9.67
C LEU A 321 3.60 2.98 -10.15
N TRP A 322 2.59 2.45 -9.45
CA TRP A 322 1.91 1.25 -9.90
C TRP A 322 1.06 1.54 -11.12
N SER A 323 1.40 0.89 -12.23
CA SER A 323 0.54 0.84 -13.40
C SER A 323 -0.15 -0.52 -13.42
N PRO A 324 -1.44 -0.63 -13.08
CA PRO A 324 -2.20 -1.87 -13.24
C PRO A 324 -2.30 -2.30 -14.70
N ILE A 325 -1.97 -1.41 -15.65
CA ILE A 325 -2.24 -1.59 -17.06
C ILE A 325 -0.94 -1.34 -17.84
N GLY A 326 -0.27 -2.43 -18.16
CA GLY A 326 0.58 -2.54 -19.35
C GLY A 326 2.05 -2.28 -19.10
N GLY A 327 2.83 -3.36 -19.02
CA GLY A 327 4.20 -3.52 -19.57
C GLY A 327 5.27 -2.49 -19.20
N THR A 328 4.97 -1.48 -18.40
CA THR A 328 5.92 -0.46 -17.99
C THR A 328 6.83 -1.09 -16.94
N PRO A 329 8.15 -1.11 -17.17
CA PRO A 329 9.08 -1.62 -16.18
C PRO A 329 8.90 -0.90 -14.85
N THR A 330 8.86 -1.67 -13.75
CA THR A 330 8.81 -1.13 -12.39
C THR A 330 10.07 -0.30 -12.09
N VAL A 331 10.09 0.45 -10.99
CA VAL A 331 11.31 1.17 -10.57
C VAL A 331 12.47 0.20 -10.37
N THR A 332 12.19 -0.97 -9.80
CA THR A 332 13.16 -2.05 -9.63
C THR A 332 13.68 -2.54 -10.98
N ASP A 333 12.78 -2.79 -11.94
CA ASP A 333 13.20 -3.22 -13.28
C ASP A 333 14.08 -2.17 -13.95
N LYS A 334 13.69 -0.89 -13.89
CA LYS A 334 14.48 0.22 -14.45
C LYS A 334 15.84 0.33 -13.78
N PHE A 335 15.92 0.15 -12.46
CA PHE A 335 17.18 0.17 -11.73
C PHE A 335 18.08 -0.99 -12.17
N LEU A 336 17.57 -2.22 -12.16
CA LEU A 336 18.32 -3.40 -12.56
C LEU A 336 18.73 -3.34 -14.03
N MET A 337 17.82 -2.89 -14.92
CA MET A 337 18.10 -2.68 -16.34
C MET A 337 19.14 -1.58 -16.56
N ALA A 338 19.06 -0.45 -15.86
CA ALA A 338 20.07 0.60 -15.98
C ALA A 338 21.43 0.10 -15.49
N LEU A 339 21.45 -0.65 -14.40
CA LEU A 339 22.65 -1.24 -13.83
C LEU A 339 23.26 -2.26 -14.83
N ALA A 340 22.41 -3.01 -15.52
CA ALA A 340 22.73 -3.92 -16.59
C ALA A 340 23.16 -3.24 -17.90
N SER A 341 22.58 -2.11 -18.26
CA SER A 341 22.81 -1.39 -19.52
C SER A 341 23.97 -0.41 -19.45
N THR A 342 24.44 -0.03 -18.26
CA THR A 342 25.73 0.68 -18.09
C THR A 342 26.92 -0.11 -18.65
N ASN A 343 26.69 -1.31 -19.14
CA ASN A 343 27.62 -2.21 -19.78
C ASN A 343 28.00 -1.85 -21.22
N GLU A 344 27.16 -1.12 -21.96
CA GLU A 344 27.36 -0.90 -23.41
C GLU A 344 28.16 0.36 -23.75
N GLU A 345 28.16 1.37 -22.88
CA GLU A 345 28.79 2.68 -23.14
C GLU A 345 30.18 2.86 -22.50
N VAL A 346 30.76 1.81 -21.92
CA VAL A 346 32.01 1.91 -21.15
C VAL A 346 33.25 1.71 -22.00
N SER A 347 34.21 2.61 -21.85
CA SER A 347 35.43 2.69 -22.64
C SER A 347 36.43 1.55 -22.39
N SER A 348 36.31 0.78 -21.29
CA SER A 348 37.23 -0.33 -20.97
C SER A 348 36.54 -1.60 -20.43
N PRO A 349 37.00 -2.81 -20.81
CA PRO A 349 36.50 -4.08 -20.25
C PRO A 349 36.65 -4.22 -18.73
N GLU A 350 37.66 -3.57 -18.15
CA GLU A 350 37.93 -3.60 -16.70
C GLU A 350 36.85 -2.84 -15.92
N GLU A 351 36.51 -1.62 -16.36
CA GLU A 351 35.43 -0.84 -15.75
C GLU A 351 34.08 -1.54 -15.90
N HIS A 352 33.84 -2.18 -17.04
CA HIS A 352 32.65 -3.01 -17.26
C HIS A 352 32.59 -4.17 -16.24
N GLY A 353 33.68 -4.94 -16.09
CA GLY A 353 33.75 -6.03 -15.11
C GLY A 353 33.50 -5.56 -13.66
N ALA A 354 34.02 -4.38 -13.30
CA ALA A 354 33.79 -3.79 -11.99
C ALA A 354 32.30 -3.46 -11.76
N ARG A 355 31.61 -2.87 -12.74
CA ARG A 355 30.18 -2.52 -12.64
C ARG A 355 29.28 -3.76 -12.55
N VAL A 356 29.58 -4.79 -13.34
CA VAL A 356 28.87 -6.09 -13.25
C VAL A 356 29.07 -6.71 -11.86
N SER A 357 30.28 -6.62 -11.29
CA SER A 357 30.53 -7.10 -9.94
C SER A 357 29.71 -6.34 -8.89
N LEU A 358 29.54 -5.02 -9.04
CA LEU A 358 28.71 -4.22 -8.15
C LEU A 358 27.22 -4.59 -8.25
N ALA A 359 26.74 -4.82 -9.48
CA ALA A 359 25.38 -5.28 -9.71
C ALA A 359 25.09 -6.61 -9.02
N ARG A 360 26.01 -7.57 -9.17
CA ARG A 360 25.94 -8.87 -8.50
C ARG A 360 26.00 -8.73 -6.97
N GLU A 361 26.77 -7.78 -6.44
CA GLU A 361 26.81 -7.52 -5.00
C GLU A 361 25.46 -7.00 -4.45
N VAL A 362 24.76 -6.14 -5.21
CA VAL A 362 23.42 -5.68 -4.85
C VAL A 362 22.43 -6.85 -4.87
N VAL A 363 22.43 -7.66 -5.92
CA VAL A 363 21.54 -8.84 -6.05
C VAL A 363 21.84 -9.88 -4.97
N ALA A 364 23.11 -10.16 -4.67
CA ALA A 364 23.51 -11.05 -3.57
C ALA A 364 23.05 -10.53 -2.20
N SER A 365 23.16 -9.21 -1.99
CA SER A 365 22.66 -8.57 -0.76
C SER A 365 21.14 -8.66 -0.66
N ARG A 366 20.42 -8.57 -1.79
CA ARG A 366 18.96 -8.74 -1.86
C ARG A 366 18.57 -10.16 -1.48
N SER A 367 19.19 -11.19 -2.05
CA SER A 367 18.92 -12.59 -1.69
C SER A 367 19.14 -12.86 -0.20
N THR A 368 20.24 -12.34 0.38
CA THR A 368 20.53 -12.50 1.82
C THR A 368 19.45 -11.84 2.69
N LEU A 369 19.04 -10.62 2.31
CA LEU A 369 18.00 -9.88 3.01
C LEU A 369 16.65 -10.59 2.93
N VAL A 370 16.32 -11.17 1.77
CA VAL A 370 15.08 -11.91 1.55
C VAL A 370 15.01 -13.17 2.41
N ASP A 371 16.12 -13.89 2.58
CA ASP A 371 16.19 -15.04 3.49
C ASP A 371 15.94 -14.64 4.96
N GLN A 372 16.52 -13.52 5.37
CA GLN A 372 16.29 -12.94 6.70
C GLN A 372 14.82 -12.56 6.88
N TRP A 373 14.25 -11.79 5.94
CA TRP A 373 12.87 -11.35 6.00
C TRP A 373 11.88 -12.51 6.02
N GLN A 374 12.11 -13.56 5.22
CA GLN A 374 11.25 -14.73 5.22
C GLN A 374 11.24 -15.43 6.58
N SER A 375 12.37 -15.43 7.30
CA SER A 375 12.47 -15.96 8.66
C SER A 375 11.75 -15.06 9.68
N GLU A 376 11.93 -13.74 9.60
CA GLU A 376 11.25 -12.76 10.46
C GLU A 376 9.72 -12.79 10.28
N LEU A 377 9.24 -12.93 9.04
CA LEU A 377 7.80 -12.96 8.72
C LEU A 377 7.05 -14.14 9.34
N GLN A 378 7.76 -15.23 9.67
CA GLN A 378 7.17 -16.38 10.37
C GLN A 378 6.84 -16.07 11.83
N LEU A 379 7.48 -15.05 12.43
CA LEU A 379 7.31 -14.67 13.83
C LEU A 379 6.12 -13.73 14.04
N VAL A 380 5.55 -13.17 12.96
CA VAL A 380 4.50 -12.13 13.03
C VAL A 380 3.25 -12.62 13.75
N GLU A 381 2.86 -13.88 13.61
CA GLU A 381 1.69 -14.43 14.32
C GLU A 381 1.92 -14.50 15.84
N ASP A 382 3.09 -14.95 16.26
CA ASP A 382 3.48 -15.03 17.68
C ASP A 382 3.57 -13.62 18.29
N GLU A 383 4.14 -12.67 17.54
CA GLU A 383 4.19 -11.24 17.90
C GLU A 383 2.77 -10.71 18.17
N HIS A 384 1.81 -11.01 17.30
CA HIS A 384 0.43 -10.55 17.47
C HIS A 384 -0.23 -11.10 18.73
N GLN A 385 0.00 -12.37 19.04
CA GLN A 385 -0.54 -12.96 20.26
C GLN A 385 -0.01 -12.23 21.51
N GLN A 386 1.28 -11.89 21.53
CA GLN A 386 1.88 -11.10 22.62
C GLN A 386 1.24 -9.71 22.75
N TRP A 387 1.02 -9.02 21.62
CA TRP A 387 0.32 -7.73 21.60
C TRP A 387 -1.10 -7.81 22.15
N LEU A 388 -1.86 -8.84 21.77
CA LEU A 388 -3.23 -9.02 22.23
C LEU A 388 -3.30 -9.34 23.71
N GLU A 389 -2.43 -10.20 24.21
CA GLU A 389 -2.34 -10.54 25.64
C GLU A 389 -1.97 -9.33 26.48
N TRP A 390 -0.95 -8.58 26.05
CA TRP A 390 -0.54 -7.34 26.70
C TRP A 390 -1.67 -6.31 26.75
N ALA A 391 -2.32 -6.03 25.62
CA ALA A 391 -3.40 -5.05 25.56
C ALA A 391 -4.61 -5.47 26.41
N ARG A 392 -4.97 -6.76 26.43
CA ARG A 392 -6.03 -7.28 27.33
C ARG A 392 -5.66 -7.13 28.79
N GLY A 393 -4.39 -7.33 29.15
CA GLY A 393 -3.89 -7.10 30.51
C GLY A 393 -4.07 -5.65 30.97
N ILE A 394 -3.78 -4.69 30.10
CA ILE A 394 -4.01 -3.26 30.34
C ILE A 394 -5.50 -2.98 30.55
N LEU A 395 -6.34 -3.40 29.61
CA LEU A 395 -7.79 -3.13 29.65
C LEU A 395 -8.48 -3.78 30.87
N ALA A 396 -7.98 -4.93 31.35
CA ALA A 396 -8.46 -5.56 32.57
C ALA A 396 -8.10 -4.75 33.82
N SER A 397 -6.89 -4.18 33.88
CA SER A 397 -6.42 -3.41 35.04
C SER A 397 -7.18 -2.11 35.27
N ASP A 398 -7.64 -1.45 34.20
CA ASP A 398 -8.44 -0.23 34.30
C ASP A 398 -9.84 -0.49 34.88
N TYR A 399 -10.37 -1.71 34.73
CA TYR A 399 -11.69 -2.08 35.24
C TYR A 399 -11.68 -2.24 36.78
N ASP A 400 -10.63 -2.84 37.33
CA ASP A 400 -10.53 -3.10 38.77
C ASP A 400 -10.25 -1.83 39.59
N GLY A 401 -9.60 -0.82 39.00
CA GLY A 401 -9.30 0.46 39.67
C GLY A 401 -10.51 1.38 39.91
N GLY A 402 -11.61 1.17 39.19
CA GLY A 402 -12.82 2.00 39.27
C GLY A 402 -13.78 1.64 40.41
N SER A 403 -13.73 0.42 40.93
CA SER A 403 -14.74 -0.08 41.88
C SER A 403 -14.51 0.32 43.35
N HIS A 404 -13.37 0.93 43.70
CA HIS A 404 -13.01 1.22 45.10
C HIS A 404 -13.01 2.71 45.49
N ARG A 405 -13.63 3.60 44.71
CA ARG A 405 -13.57 5.06 44.95
C ARG A 405 -14.88 5.79 45.26
N THR A 406 -15.97 5.09 45.59
CA THR A 406 -17.24 5.75 45.96
C THR A 406 -17.85 5.23 47.27
N GLU A 407 -17.04 4.85 48.25
CA GLU A 407 -17.47 4.68 49.64
C GLU A 407 -16.55 5.51 50.55
N GLU A 408 -16.73 6.84 50.57
CA GLU A 408 -16.44 7.76 51.68
C GLU A 408 -16.56 9.22 51.18
N ASP A 409 -17.78 9.77 51.23
CA ASP A 409 -18.12 11.06 51.87
C ASP A 409 -19.63 11.33 51.80
#